data_AF-A0A093C3H2-F1
#
_entry.id   AF-A0A093C3H2-F1
#
_cell.length_a   1.000
_cell.length_b   1.000
_cell.length_c   1.000
_cell.angle_alpha   90.00
_cell.angle_beta   90.00
_cell.angle_gamma   90.00
#
_symmetry.space_group_name_H-M   'P 1'
#
loop_
_entity.id
_entity.type
_entity.pdbx_description
1 polymer ?
#
loop_
_entity_poly.entity_id
_entity_poly.type
_entity_poly.pdbx_seq_one_letter_code
_entity_poly.pdbx_strand_id
1 'polypeptide(L)'
;QAPGGIATPLVYGQLLALYLLHNDMNNARYLWKRIPPAIKSANAELGAVWSVGQRIWQRDFPGIYTTISAHQWSETIQPIMEALRDATRRRAFGLVSQAYTSIVADDFAAFVGLPVEEAVKGTL
;
A
#
# COMPACT_ATOMS: atom_id res chain seq x y z
N GLN A 1 -15.87 -15.64 19.09
CA GLN A 1 -16.91 -14.59 18.98
C GLN A 1 -16.32 -13.29 19.52
N ALA A 2 -16.27 -12.22 18.72
CA ALA A 2 -15.74 -10.94 19.18
C ALA A 2 -16.78 -10.24 20.08
N PRO A 3 -16.44 -9.83 21.31
CA PRO A 3 -17.38 -9.19 22.22
C PRO A 3 -17.63 -7.74 21.77
N GLY A 4 -18.91 -7.34 21.67
CA GLY A 4 -19.29 -5.92 21.64
C GLY A 4 -19.32 -5.22 20.28
N GLY A 5 -19.36 -5.92 19.13
CA GLY A 5 -19.55 -5.28 17.81
C GLY A 5 -18.40 -4.37 17.34
N ILE A 6 -17.33 -4.27 18.13
CA ILE A 6 -16.09 -3.57 17.82
C ILE A 6 -15.03 -4.65 17.59
N ALA A 7 -14.50 -4.74 16.37
CA ALA A 7 -13.44 -5.70 16.07
C ALA A 7 -12.13 -5.29 16.78
N THR A 8 -11.25 -6.25 17.02
CA THR A 8 -9.93 -5.95 17.58
C THR A 8 -9.15 -5.04 16.62
N PRO A 9 -8.29 -4.13 17.11
CA PRO A 9 -7.55 -3.22 16.27
C PRO A 9 -6.68 -3.92 15.20
N LEU A 10 -6.17 -5.10 15.53
CA LEU A 10 -5.39 -5.95 14.65
C LEU A 10 -6.21 -6.46 13.46
N VAL A 11 -7.48 -6.82 13.68
CA VAL A 11 -8.41 -7.20 12.60
C VAL A 11 -8.72 -6.02 11.68
N TYR A 12 -8.84 -4.80 12.22
CA TYR A 12 -9.01 -3.61 11.38
C TYR A 12 -7.78 -3.34 10.51
N GLY A 13 -6.56 -3.54 11.04
CA GLY A 13 -5.32 -3.42 10.28
C GLY A 13 -5.23 -4.41 9.13
N GLN A 14 -5.50 -5.69 9.40
CA GLN A 14 -5.53 -6.75 8.37
C GLN A 14 -6.58 -6.48 7.29
N LEU A 15 -7.81 -6.14 7.68
CA LEU A 15 -8.88 -5.83 6.72
C LEU A 15 -8.53 -4.62 5.86
N LEU A 16 -7.96 -3.56 6.46
CA LEU A 16 -7.54 -2.38 5.71
C LEU A 16 -6.44 -2.74 4.70
N ALA A 17 -5.42 -3.49 5.13
CA ALA A 17 -4.34 -3.93 4.24
C ALA A 17 -4.86 -4.82 3.09
N LEU A 18 -5.83 -5.71 3.36
CA LEU A 18 -6.48 -6.52 2.34
C LEU A 18 -7.27 -5.67 1.33
N TYR A 19 -7.99 -4.65 1.77
CA TYR A 19 -8.67 -3.73 0.85
C TYR A 19 -7.68 -2.98 -0.05
N LEU A 20 -6.54 -2.55 0.51
CA LEU A 20 -5.48 -1.91 -0.28
C LEU A 20 -4.91 -2.87 -1.33
N LEU A 21 -4.71 -4.14 -0.98
CA LEU A 21 -4.21 -5.17 -1.90
C LEU A 21 -5.16 -5.40 -3.08
N HIS A 22 -6.47 -5.43 -2.84
CA HIS A 22 -7.49 -5.54 -3.89
C HIS A 22 -7.72 -4.23 -4.66
N ASN A 23 -6.98 -3.17 -4.31
CA ASN A 23 -7.17 -1.83 -4.85
C ASN A 23 -8.59 -1.27 -4.65
N ASP A 24 -9.30 -1.74 -3.62
CA ASP A 24 -10.63 -1.25 -3.28
C ASP A 24 -10.54 -0.08 -2.31
N MET A 25 -10.10 1.05 -2.87
CA MET A 25 -9.84 2.25 -2.11
C MET A 25 -11.09 2.87 -1.50
N ASN A 26 -12.25 2.66 -2.13
CA ASN A 26 -13.52 3.16 -1.62
C ASN A 26 -13.88 2.45 -0.31
N ASN A 27 -13.80 1.11 -0.31
CA ASN A 27 -14.07 0.32 0.89
C ASN A 27 -13.02 0.55 1.98
N ALA A 28 -11.74 0.70 1.63
CA ALA A 28 -10.70 1.11 2.58
C ALA A 28 -11.02 2.45 3.26
N ARG A 29 -11.49 3.45 2.49
CA ARG A 29 -11.87 4.76 3.02
C ARG A 29 -13.10 4.70 3.92
N TYR A 30 -14.12 3.94 3.54
CA TYR A 30 -15.30 3.74 4.38
C TYR A 30 -14.96 3.00 5.67
N LEU A 31 -14.10 1.98 5.61
CA LEU A 31 -13.58 1.29 6.79
C LEU A 31 -12.86 2.28 7.72
N TRP A 32 -11.92 3.08 7.19
CA TRP A 32 -11.18 4.06 7.98
C TRP A 32 -12.08 5.08 8.66
N LYS A 33 -13.15 5.55 7.98
CA LYS A 33 -14.14 6.45 8.59
C LYS A 33 -14.95 5.78 9.71
N ARG A 34 -15.23 4.48 9.60
CA ARG A 34 -16.00 3.71 10.58
C ARG A 34 -15.22 3.43 11.87
N ILE A 35 -13.89 3.38 11.81
CA ILE A 35 -13.06 3.07 12.98
C ILE A 35 -13.09 4.25 13.98
N PRO A 36 -13.49 4.00 15.25
CA PRO A 36 -13.49 5.01 16.30
C PRO A 36 -12.11 5.65 16.54
N PRO A 37 -12.04 6.94 16.91
CA PRO A 37 -10.77 7.63 17.14
C PRO A 37 -9.95 7.02 18.28
N ALA A 38 -10.60 6.39 19.26
CA ALA A 38 -9.93 5.64 20.34
C ALA A 38 -9.04 4.51 19.81
N ILE A 39 -9.50 3.79 18.78
CA ILE A 39 -8.75 2.67 18.17
C ILE A 39 -7.60 3.20 17.31
N LYS A 40 -7.82 4.30 16.58
CA LYS A 40 -6.79 4.97 15.77
C LYS A 40 -5.63 5.48 16.62
N SER A 41 -5.94 6.05 17.78
CA SER A 41 -4.93 6.58 18.71
C SER A 41 -4.19 5.44 19.43
N ALA A 42 -4.86 4.31 19.66
CA ALA A 42 -4.25 3.14 20.28
C ALA A 42 -3.31 2.35 19.36
N ASN A 43 -3.43 2.47 18.03
CA ASN A 43 -2.63 1.70 17.08
C ASN A 43 -2.03 2.59 15.99
N ALA A 44 -0.77 3.00 16.20
CA ALA A 44 -0.01 3.77 15.23
C ALA A 44 0.13 3.03 13.88
N GLU A 45 0.23 1.68 13.92
CA GLU A 45 0.32 0.83 12.72
C GLU A 45 -0.89 1.04 11.79
N LEU A 46 -2.10 1.15 12.33
CA LEU A 46 -3.31 1.38 11.53
C LEU A 46 -3.26 2.72 10.78
N GLY A 47 -2.70 3.76 11.43
CA GLY A 47 -2.45 5.05 10.80
C GLY A 47 -1.39 4.98 9.69
N ALA A 48 -0.37 4.16 9.86
CA ALA A 48 0.63 3.89 8.83
C ALA A 48 0.03 3.16 7.62
N VAL A 49 -0.78 2.12 7.84
CA VAL A 49 -1.51 1.44 6.74
C VAL A 49 -2.38 2.43 5.97
N TRP A 50 -3.10 3.32 6.68
CA TRP A 50 -3.89 4.35 6.04
C TRP A 50 -3.05 5.35 5.25
N SER A 51 -1.87 5.73 5.75
CA SER A 51 -0.92 6.61 5.05
C SER A 51 -0.46 6.00 3.72
N VAL A 52 -0.17 4.69 3.69
CA VAL A 52 0.11 3.95 2.44
C VAL A 52 -1.09 4.04 1.49
N GLY A 53 -2.30 3.81 2.01
CA GLY A 53 -3.53 3.97 1.24
C GLY A 53 -3.73 5.38 0.64
N GLN A 54 -3.36 6.43 1.37
CA GLN A 54 -3.43 7.80 0.85
C GLN A 54 -2.49 8.01 -0.34
N ARG A 55 -1.27 7.44 -0.29
CA ARG A 55 -0.33 7.49 -1.42
C ARG A 55 -0.84 6.70 -2.63
N ILE A 56 -1.46 5.54 -2.40
CA ILE A 56 -2.14 4.75 -3.45
C ILE A 56 -3.26 5.58 -4.09
N TRP A 57 -4.06 6.29 -3.29
CA TRP A 57 -5.13 7.15 -3.80
C TRP A 57 -4.59 8.28 -4.69
N GLN A 58 -3.48 8.90 -4.28
CA GLN A 58 -2.79 9.94 -5.05
C GLN A 58 -2.04 9.39 -6.26
N ARG A 59 -1.95 8.05 -6.41
CA ARG A 59 -1.12 7.35 -7.40
C ARG A 59 0.36 7.75 -7.33
N ASP A 60 0.83 8.09 -6.13
CA ASP A 60 2.21 8.44 -5.87
C ASP A 60 3.03 7.16 -5.63
N PHE A 61 3.52 6.56 -6.72
CA PHE A 61 4.27 5.30 -6.68
C PHE A 61 5.52 5.36 -5.79
N PRO A 62 6.43 6.35 -5.94
CA PRO A 62 7.58 6.50 -5.04
C PRO A 62 7.16 6.59 -3.57
N GLY A 63 6.13 7.39 -3.28
CA GLY A 63 5.62 7.56 -1.93
C GLY A 63 5.05 6.27 -1.32
N ILE A 64 4.46 5.38 -2.12
CA ILE A 64 4.01 4.06 -1.66
C ILE A 64 5.20 3.24 -1.16
N TYR A 65 6.27 3.12 -1.94
CA TYR A 65 7.44 2.34 -1.56
C TYR A 65 8.13 2.91 -0.30
N THR A 66 8.30 4.23 -0.24
CA THR A 66 8.88 4.88 0.94
C THR A 66 8.04 4.67 2.18
N THR A 67 6.71 4.79 2.09
CA THR A 67 5.82 4.60 3.24
C THR A 67 5.74 3.15 3.70
N ILE A 68 5.81 2.18 2.77
CA ILE A 68 5.88 0.75 3.10
C ILE A 68 7.18 0.43 3.84
N SER A 69 8.32 0.96 3.38
CA SER A 69 9.63 0.72 4.00
C SER A 69 9.88 1.52 5.28
N ALA A 70 9.15 2.62 5.50
CA ALA A 70 9.31 3.49 6.66
C ALA A 70 8.69 2.96 7.97
N HIS A 71 7.84 1.91 7.89
CA HIS A 71 7.22 1.32 9.06
C HIS A 71 7.56 -0.16 9.18
N GLN A 72 7.81 -0.60 10.42
CA GLN A 72 8.00 -2.01 10.74
C GLN A 72 6.62 -2.62 11.02
N TRP A 73 6.13 -3.42 10.08
CA TRP A 73 4.81 -4.04 10.13
C TRP A 73 4.79 -5.23 11.10
N SER A 74 3.64 -5.49 11.71
CA SER A 74 3.41 -6.72 12.46
C SER A 74 3.50 -7.94 11.54
N GLU A 75 3.83 -9.12 12.10
CA GLU A 75 3.97 -10.38 11.34
C GLU A 75 2.72 -10.73 10.51
N THR A 76 1.54 -10.23 10.91
CA THR A 76 0.31 -10.47 10.17
C THR A 76 0.08 -9.53 8.99
N ILE A 77 0.61 -8.31 9.04
CA ILE A 77 0.44 -7.28 8.00
C ILE A 77 1.62 -7.27 7.04
N GLN A 78 2.82 -7.65 7.51
CA GLN A 78 4.03 -7.76 6.71
C GLN A 78 3.82 -8.52 5.37
N PRO A 79 3.29 -9.76 5.34
CA PRO A 79 3.11 -10.48 4.07
C PRO A 79 2.09 -9.79 3.14
N ILE A 80 1.11 -9.08 3.70
CA ILE A 80 0.11 -8.33 2.92
C ILE A 80 0.76 -7.10 2.29
N MET A 81 1.64 -6.41 3.03
CA MET A 81 2.38 -5.25 2.55
C MET A 81 3.41 -5.61 1.47
N GLU A 82 4.08 -6.76 1.60
CA GLU A 82 4.95 -7.29 0.56
C GLU A 82 4.15 -7.61 -0.71
N ALA A 83 3.01 -8.29 -0.58
CA ALA A 83 2.11 -8.53 -1.71
C ALA A 83 1.59 -7.23 -2.34
N LEU A 84 1.30 -6.22 -1.53
CA LEU A 84 0.86 -4.89 -1.98
C LEU A 84 1.96 -4.18 -2.77
N ARG A 85 3.21 -4.26 -2.30
CA ARG A 85 4.38 -3.71 -3.00
C ARG A 85 4.53 -4.35 -4.38
N ASP A 86 4.41 -5.67 -4.46
CA ASP A 86 4.54 -6.41 -5.71
C ASP A 86 3.37 -6.13 -6.67
N ALA A 87 2.14 -6.05 -6.15
CA ALA A 87 0.97 -5.68 -6.93
C ALA A 87 1.08 -4.25 -7.48
N THR A 88 1.58 -3.31 -6.67
CA THR A 88 1.84 -1.93 -7.08
C THR A 88 2.88 -1.87 -8.20
N ARG A 89 3.95 -2.65 -8.07
CA ARG A 89 5.01 -2.73 -9.10
C ARG A 89 4.48 -3.30 -10.42
N ARG A 90 3.75 -4.41 -10.39
CA ARG A 90 3.12 -4.99 -11.59
C ARG A 90 2.17 -4.01 -12.27
N ARG A 91 1.43 -3.24 -11.47
CA ARG A 91 0.53 -2.21 -11.99
C ARG A 91 1.28 -1.04 -12.61
N ALA A 92 2.34 -0.56 -11.97
CA ALA A 92 3.21 0.48 -12.50
C ALA A 92 3.81 0.05 -13.85
N PHE A 93 4.33 -1.19 -13.91
CA PHE A 93 4.85 -1.78 -15.14
C PHE A 93 3.80 -1.87 -16.25
N GLY A 94 2.60 -2.38 -15.93
CA GLY A 94 1.50 -2.47 -16.90
C GLY A 94 1.01 -1.10 -17.39
N LEU A 95 1.07 -0.07 -16.52
CA LEU A 95 0.73 1.29 -16.90
C LEU A 95 1.78 1.88 -17.83
N VAL A 96 3.07 1.71 -17.50
CA VAL A 96 4.16 2.23 -18.34
C VAL A 96 4.16 1.57 -19.71
N SER A 97 3.99 0.24 -19.76
CA SER A 97 4.01 -0.50 -21.03
C SER A 97 2.84 -0.16 -21.97
N GLN A 98 1.70 0.29 -21.43
CA GLN A 98 0.53 0.64 -22.23
C GLN A 98 0.45 2.14 -22.55
N ALA A 99 0.85 3.01 -21.61
CA ALA A 99 0.66 4.45 -21.73
C ALA A 99 1.86 5.18 -22.33
N TYR A 100 3.07 4.61 -22.25
CA TYR A 100 4.30 5.25 -22.71
C TYR A 100 4.94 4.45 -23.85
N THR A 101 5.09 5.09 -25.01
CA THR A 101 5.92 4.55 -26.11
C THR A 101 7.41 4.74 -25.83
N SER A 102 7.77 5.80 -25.11
CA SER A 102 9.12 6.11 -24.65
C SER A 102 9.03 6.79 -23.29
N ILE A 103 9.84 6.36 -22.32
CA ILE A 103 9.90 6.91 -20.96
C ILE A 103 11.35 7.09 -20.53
N VAL A 104 11.62 8.09 -19.70
CA VAL A 104 12.94 8.31 -19.10
C VAL A 104 13.22 7.19 -18.08
N ALA A 105 14.46 6.69 -18.05
CA ALA A 105 14.84 5.59 -17.17
C ALA A 105 14.65 5.95 -15.68
N ASP A 106 14.92 7.20 -15.30
CA ASP A 106 14.71 7.72 -13.94
C ASP A 106 13.23 7.71 -13.54
N ASP A 107 12.35 8.14 -14.45
CA ASP A 107 10.90 8.13 -14.21
C ASP A 107 10.39 6.69 -14.10
N PHE A 108 10.85 5.79 -14.97
CA PHE A 108 10.49 4.37 -14.90
C PHE A 108 10.93 3.75 -13.57
N ALA A 109 12.17 4.01 -13.15
CA ALA A 109 12.72 3.56 -11.87
C ALA A 109 11.88 4.04 -10.68
N ALA A 110 11.46 5.31 -10.71
CA ALA A 110 10.55 5.89 -9.72
C ALA A 110 9.18 5.20 -9.69
N PHE A 111 8.63 4.82 -10.86
CA PHE A 111 7.37 4.08 -10.95
C PHE A 111 7.46 2.65 -10.40
N VAL A 112 8.55 1.92 -10.66
CA VAL A 112 8.70 0.52 -10.21
C VAL A 112 9.29 0.38 -8.79
N GLY A 113 9.81 1.48 -8.23
CA GLY A 113 10.43 1.53 -6.91
C GLY A 113 11.76 0.76 -6.85
N LEU A 114 12.48 0.71 -7.98
CA LEU A 114 13.79 0.05 -8.10
C LEU A 114 14.84 1.10 -8.48
N PRO A 115 16.12 0.87 -8.17
CA PRO A 115 17.18 1.70 -8.72
C PRO A 115 17.20 1.59 -10.25
N VAL A 116 17.64 2.66 -10.91
CA VAL A 116 17.65 2.76 -12.38
C VAL A 116 18.36 1.57 -13.03
N GLU A 117 19.45 1.10 -12.45
CA GLU A 117 20.21 -0.05 -12.95
C GLU A 117 19.40 -1.36 -12.98
N GLU A 118 18.56 -1.60 -11.97
CA GLU A 118 17.71 -2.79 -11.91
C GLU A 118 16.47 -2.64 -12.78
N ALA A 119 15.90 -1.43 -12.83
CA ALA A 119 14.76 -1.12 -13.67
C ALA A 119 15.10 -1.33 -15.16
N VAL A 120 16.27 -0.87 -15.63
CA VAL A 120 16.71 -1.00 -17.02
C VAL A 120 17.10 -2.44 -17.38
N LYS A 121 17.55 -3.25 -16.41
CA LYS A 121 17.85 -4.68 -16.64
C LYS A 121 16.61 -5.52 -16.92
N GLY A 122 15.41 -5.05 -16.60
CA GLY A 122 14.16 -5.74 -16.92
C GLY A 122 13.94 -7.05 -16.16
N THR A 123 14.74 -7.33 -15.13
CA THR A 123 14.50 -8.45 -14.21
C THR A 123 13.40 -8.06 -13.22
N LEU A 124 12.15 -8.25 -13.65
CA LEU A 124 10.92 -8.05 -12.87
C LEU A 124 10.15 -9.34 -12.70
#